data_AF-A0AAD6PMJ5-F1
#
_entry.id   AF-A0AAD6PMJ5-F1
#
_cell.length_a   1.000
_cell.length_b   1.000
_cell.length_c   1.000
_cell.angle_alpha   90.00
_cell.angle_beta   90.00
_cell.angle_gamma   90.00
#
_symmetry.space_group_name_H-M   'P 1'
#
loop_
_entity.id
_entity.type
_entity.pdbx_description
1 polymer ?
#
loop_
_entity_poly.entity_id
_entity_poly.type
_entity_poly.pdbx_seq_one_letter_code
_entity_poly.pdbx_strand_id
1 'polypeptide(L)'
;MDSSSVFANIVRAPEDAILGVTVAYNKDSSPDKLNLGVGAYRTEEGKPLVLKVVRRAEQMLVNDNSRVKEYLPIVGLADFNKLSAKLIFGADSPAIQENRVTTVQCLSGTGSLRVGAEFLARHYHQLTIYIPNPTWGNHTKIFGLAGLSVKAYRYYDPATRGLDFQGLLEDLGAAPSGSIVLLHACAHNPTGVDPTIEQWEQIRQLMRSKGLLPFFDSAYQGFASGNLDADAGSVRMFVADGGECLAAQSYAKNMGLYGERVGALSIVCKTADVASRVESQVKLVIRPMYSNPPIHGASIVATILKDRDMYNEWTVELKAMADRIISMRQQLFDSLSARGLLIHVINTFYFPVWF
;
A
#
# COMPACT_ATOMS: atom_id res chain seq x y z
N MET A 1 -29.70 -34.86 15.55
CA MET A 1 -30.26 -33.57 15.08
C MET A 1 -29.68 -32.50 15.99
N ASP A 2 -28.64 -31.80 15.57
CA ASP A 2 -28.02 -30.77 16.41
C ASP A 2 -28.76 -29.44 16.21
N SER A 3 -29.97 -29.36 16.75
CA SER A 3 -30.86 -28.20 16.60
C SER A 3 -30.77 -27.25 17.79
N SER A 4 -29.56 -26.98 18.32
CA SER A 4 -29.40 -26.13 19.52
C SER A 4 -28.44 -24.95 19.38
N SER A 5 -27.72 -24.80 18.26
CA SER A 5 -26.81 -23.65 18.08
C SER A 5 -27.55 -22.43 17.53
N VAL A 6 -27.45 -21.29 18.24
CA VAL A 6 -27.86 -19.98 17.74
C VAL A 6 -27.14 -19.57 16.44
N PHE A 7 -26.07 -20.28 16.08
CA PHE A 7 -25.27 -20.07 14.87
C PHE A 7 -25.50 -21.15 13.79
N ALA A 8 -26.49 -22.03 13.95
CA ALA A 8 -26.75 -23.12 13.01
C ALA A 8 -26.97 -22.65 11.56
N ASN A 9 -27.48 -21.43 11.37
CA ASN A 9 -27.74 -20.85 10.05
C ASN A 9 -26.53 -20.13 9.43
N ILE A 10 -25.39 -20.04 10.13
CA ILE A 10 -24.21 -19.36 9.59
C ILE A 10 -23.59 -20.22 8.48
N VAL A 11 -23.61 -19.68 7.26
CA VAL A 11 -22.97 -20.30 6.10
C VAL A 11 -21.46 -20.18 6.23
N ARG A 12 -20.75 -21.28 5.98
CA ARG A 12 -19.27 -21.28 5.93
C ARG A 12 -18.81 -20.28 4.87
N ALA A 13 -18.00 -19.31 5.28
CA ALA A 13 -17.40 -18.35 4.36
C ALA A 13 -16.47 -19.08 3.35
N PRO A 14 -16.40 -18.60 2.10
CA PRO A 14 -15.42 -19.12 1.14
C PRO A 14 -14.00 -18.84 1.64
N GLU A 15 -13.05 -19.72 1.28
CA GLU A 15 -11.64 -19.48 1.57
C GLU A 15 -11.14 -18.24 0.83
N ASP A 16 -10.21 -17.50 1.44
CA ASP A 16 -9.56 -16.38 0.78
C ASP A 16 -8.68 -16.91 -0.37
N ALA A 17 -8.87 -16.37 -1.57
CA ALA A 17 -8.22 -16.89 -2.78
C ALA A 17 -6.68 -16.82 -2.74
N ILE A 18 -6.09 -15.95 -1.92
CA ILE A 18 -4.63 -15.82 -1.77
C ILE A 18 -4.14 -16.68 -0.60
N LEU A 19 -4.80 -16.59 0.56
CA LEU A 19 -4.38 -17.36 1.74
C LEU A 19 -4.63 -18.85 1.58
N GLY A 20 -5.70 -19.25 0.88
CA GLY A 20 -6.00 -20.64 0.53
C GLY A 20 -4.90 -21.31 -0.28
N VAL A 21 -4.21 -20.59 -1.17
CA VAL A 21 -3.04 -21.10 -1.92
C VAL A 21 -1.91 -21.49 -0.96
N THR A 22 -1.69 -20.72 0.10
CA THR A 22 -0.67 -21.06 1.12
C THR A 22 -1.05 -22.30 1.91
N VAL A 23 -2.34 -22.46 2.22
CA VAL A 23 -2.85 -23.66 2.89
C VAL A 23 -2.66 -24.89 2.02
N ALA A 24 -3.01 -24.81 0.73
CA ALA A 24 -2.80 -25.88 -0.23
C ALA A 24 -1.31 -26.21 -0.40
N TYR A 25 -0.46 -25.20 -0.57
CA TYR A 25 1.00 -25.35 -0.64
C TYR A 25 1.57 -26.04 0.61
N ASN A 26 1.13 -25.70 1.81
CA ASN A 26 1.62 -26.32 3.03
C ASN A 26 1.19 -27.80 3.15
N LYS A 27 0.04 -28.18 2.59
CA LYS A 27 -0.47 -29.56 2.58
C LYS A 27 0.18 -30.43 1.50
N ASP A 28 0.68 -29.84 0.42
CA ASP A 28 1.38 -30.57 -0.64
C ASP A 28 2.67 -31.21 -0.08
N SER A 29 2.85 -32.52 -0.29
CA SER A 29 4.02 -33.27 0.19
C SER A 29 5.15 -33.32 -0.84
N SER A 30 4.96 -32.78 -2.04
CA SER A 30 5.98 -32.74 -3.08
C SER A 30 7.22 -31.99 -2.58
N PRO A 31 8.44 -32.54 -2.77
CA PRO A 31 9.68 -31.83 -2.47
C PRO A 31 9.93 -30.65 -3.44
N ASP A 32 9.28 -30.64 -4.60
CA ASP A 32 9.48 -29.66 -5.69
C ASP A 32 8.37 -28.60 -5.75
N LYS A 33 7.56 -28.48 -4.68
CA LYS A 33 6.47 -27.50 -4.63
C LYS A 33 7.00 -26.06 -4.56
N LEU A 34 6.35 -25.15 -5.27
CA LEU A 34 6.66 -23.72 -5.26
C LEU A 34 5.43 -22.92 -4.87
N ASN A 35 5.57 -22.02 -3.88
CA ASN A 35 4.49 -21.11 -3.53
C ASN A 35 4.63 -19.81 -4.31
N LEU A 36 3.81 -19.75 -5.34
CA LEU A 36 3.70 -18.66 -6.28
C LEU A 36 2.53 -17.71 -5.91
N GLY A 37 1.70 -18.01 -4.91
CA GLY A 37 0.55 -17.16 -4.54
C GLY A 37 0.85 -16.05 -3.53
N VAL A 38 1.94 -16.17 -2.76
CA VAL A 38 2.17 -15.29 -1.60
C VAL A 38 2.94 -14.03 -1.98
N GLY A 39 2.32 -12.86 -1.81
CA GLY A 39 2.96 -11.56 -2.00
C GLY A 39 3.88 -11.12 -0.84
N ALA A 40 4.84 -11.95 -0.43
CA ALA A 40 5.81 -11.64 0.63
C ALA A 40 7.23 -12.15 0.33
N TYR A 41 8.23 -11.30 0.58
CA TYR A 41 9.63 -11.54 0.22
C TYR A 41 10.21 -12.85 0.75
N ARG A 42 10.96 -13.54 -0.13
CA ARG A 42 11.67 -14.79 0.16
C ARG A 42 13.14 -14.70 -0.23
N THR A 43 13.99 -15.42 0.52
CA THR A 43 15.39 -15.67 0.17
C THR A 43 15.50 -16.65 -1.00
N GLU A 44 16.72 -16.90 -1.44
CA GLU A 44 17.09 -17.87 -2.47
C GLU A 44 16.63 -19.29 -2.10
N GLU A 45 16.58 -19.63 -0.81
CA GLU A 45 16.07 -20.90 -0.31
C GLU A 45 14.54 -20.92 -0.13
N GLY A 46 13.84 -19.89 -0.61
CA GLY A 46 12.38 -19.77 -0.47
C GLY A 46 11.90 -19.47 0.96
N LYS A 47 12.78 -19.01 1.85
CA LYS A 47 12.45 -18.73 3.27
C LYS A 47 12.06 -17.26 3.49
N PRO A 48 11.25 -16.93 4.51
CA PRO A 48 11.00 -15.53 4.89
C PRO A 48 12.31 -14.80 5.24
N LEU A 49 12.46 -13.57 4.77
CA LEU A 49 13.58 -12.68 5.12
C LEU A 49 13.16 -11.69 6.21
N VAL A 50 13.99 -11.54 7.24
CA VAL A 50 13.95 -10.41 8.17
C VAL A 50 15.22 -9.60 7.95
N LEU A 51 15.07 -8.33 7.59
CA LEU A 51 16.19 -7.42 7.30
C LEU A 51 17.14 -7.29 8.48
N LYS A 52 18.44 -7.20 8.23
CA LYS A 52 19.44 -7.05 9.29
C LYS A 52 19.24 -5.76 10.07
N VAL A 53 18.90 -4.67 9.37
CA VAL A 53 18.60 -3.38 10.00
C VAL A 53 17.37 -3.46 10.92
N VAL A 54 16.37 -4.28 10.56
CA VAL A 54 15.18 -4.52 11.40
C VAL A 54 15.57 -5.30 12.65
N ARG A 55 16.38 -6.36 12.53
CA ARG A 55 16.88 -7.11 13.69
C ARG A 55 17.70 -6.22 14.63
N ARG A 56 18.52 -5.33 14.07
CA ARG A 56 19.29 -4.35 14.83
C ARG A 56 18.36 -3.38 15.57
N ALA A 57 17.35 -2.84 14.90
CA ALA A 57 16.35 -1.97 15.52
C ALA A 57 15.64 -2.69 16.68
N GLU A 58 15.21 -3.95 16.46
CA GLU A 58 14.58 -4.76 17.51
C GLU A 58 15.51 -4.98 18.71
N GLN A 59 16.79 -5.29 18.47
CA GLN A 59 17.77 -5.45 19.54
C GLN A 59 17.97 -4.14 20.32
N MET A 60 17.98 -2.98 19.67
CA MET A 60 18.04 -1.69 20.36
C MET A 60 16.79 -1.48 21.22
N LEU A 61 15.61 -1.77 20.68
CA LEU A 61 14.33 -1.56 21.36
C LEU A 61 14.14 -2.49 22.57
N VAL A 62 14.59 -3.74 22.50
CA VAL A 62 14.43 -4.69 23.62
C VAL A 62 15.40 -4.39 24.77
N ASN A 63 16.56 -3.78 24.49
CA ASN A 63 17.56 -3.44 25.51
C ASN A 63 17.41 -2.03 26.10
N ASP A 64 16.49 -1.22 25.59
CA ASP A 64 16.21 0.11 26.13
C ASP A 64 15.26 0.01 27.33
N ASN A 65 15.86 0.01 28.53
CA ASN A 65 15.15 -0.08 29.81
C ASN A 65 14.20 1.09 30.10
N SER A 66 14.25 2.19 29.34
CA SER A 66 13.32 3.30 29.50
C SER A 66 11.95 3.04 28.84
N ARG A 67 11.87 2.02 27.97
CA ARG A 67 10.66 1.73 27.21
C ARG A 67 9.63 1.00 28.04
N VAL A 68 8.38 1.43 27.87
CA VAL A 68 7.19 0.81 28.48
C VAL A 68 6.24 0.32 27.39
N LYS A 69 5.28 -0.53 27.78
CA LYS A 69 4.24 -1.08 26.88
C LYS A 69 2.88 -0.41 27.10
N GLU A 70 2.90 0.87 27.46
CA GLU A 70 1.70 1.68 27.64
C GLU A 70 0.98 1.94 26.31
N TYR A 71 -0.30 2.32 26.42
CA TYR A 71 -1.09 2.70 25.25
C TYR A 71 -0.48 3.89 24.52
N LEU A 72 -0.47 3.81 23.19
CA LEU A 72 -0.19 4.97 22.35
C LEU A 72 -1.39 5.93 22.31
N PRO A 73 -1.15 7.21 21.95
CA PRO A 73 -2.22 8.09 21.49
C PRO A 73 -3.04 7.44 20.36
N ILE A 74 -4.29 7.88 20.16
CA ILE A 74 -5.18 7.35 19.11
C ILE A 74 -4.53 7.44 17.72
N VAL A 75 -3.79 8.52 17.47
CA VAL A 75 -3.07 8.76 16.22
C VAL A 75 -1.79 7.93 16.08
N GLY A 76 -1.36 7.23 17.14
CA GLY A 76 -0.14 6.44 17.19
C GLY A 76 1.10 7.21 17.62
N LEU A 77 2.26 6.66 17.26
CA LEU A 77 3.57 7.18 17.66
C LEU A 77 3.93 8.42 16.83
N ALA A 78 4.15 9.55 17.50
CA ALA A 78 4.37 10.85 16.84
C ALA A 78 5.58 10.86 15.89
N ASP A 79 6.71 10.29 16.31
CA ASP A 79 7.90 10.19 15.46
C ASP A 79 7.63 9.33 14.21
N PHE A 80 6.91 8.21 14.36
CA PHE A 80 6.51 7.37 13.22
C PHE A 80 5.62 8.12 12.23
N ASN A 81 4.63 8.86 12.70
CA ASN A 81 3.72 9.62 11.83
C ASN A 81 4.49 10.70 11.04
N LYS A 82 5.35 11.46 11.74
CA LYS A 82 6.18 12.51 11.12
C LYS A 82 7.12 11.93 10.06
N LEU A 83 7.79 10.82 10.37
CA LEU A 83 8.75 10.18 9.47
C LEU A 83 8.05 9.51 8.28
N SER A 84 6.88 8.92 8.47
CA SER A 84 6.07 8.33 7.40
C SER A 84 5.62 9.37 6.37
N ALA A 85 5.14 10.53 6.85
CA ALA A 85 4.76 11.65 5.98
C ALA A 85 5.95 12.14 5.15
N LYS A 86 7.12 12.31 5.78
CA LYS A 86 8.35 12.71 5.08
C LYS A 86 8.77 11.69 4.02
N LEU A 87 8.65 10.39 4.30
CA LEU A 87 9.04 9.33 3.38
C LEU A 87 8.23 9.38 2.07
N ILE A 88 6.90 9.53 2.16
CA ILE A 88 6.05 9.56 0.96
C ILE A 88 6.04 10.91 0.26
N PHE A 89 5.95 12.03 1.00
CA PHE A 89 5.80 13.34 0.38
C PHE A 89 7.13 14.05 0.07
N GLY A 90 8.25 13.57 0.62
CA GLY A 90 9.52 14.28 0.60
C GLY A 90 9.67 15.23 1.80
N ALA A 91 10.90 15.37 2.32
CA ALA A 91 11.16 16.19 3.50
C ALA A 91 10.94 17.70 3.24
N ASP A 92 11.04 18.11 1.98
CA ASP A 92 10.84 19.46 1.45
C ASP A 92 9.40 19.72 0.97
N SER A 93 8.47 18.77 1.17
CA SER A 93 7.08 18.93 0.74
C SER A 93 6.44 20.22 1.27
N PRO A 94 5.90 21.09 0.40
CA PRO A 94 5.18 22.29 0.83
C PRO A 94 4.01 21.97 1.76
N ALA A 95 3.31 20.86 1.52
CA ALA A 95 2.19 20.44 2.36
C ALA A 95 2.62 20.17 3.81
N ILE A 96 3.82 19.61 4.02
CA ILE A 96 4.36 19.39 5.37
C ILE A 96 4.75 20.73 6.00
N GLN A 97 5.46 21.60 5.26
CA GLN A 97 5.92 22.90 5.75
C GLN A 97 4.74 23.82 6.14
N GLU A 98 3.64 23.73 5.40
CA GLU A 98 2.40 24.49 5.61
C GLU A 98 1.46 23.83 6.62
N ASN A 99 1.87 22.73 7.28
CA ASN A 99 1.07 21.95 8.24
C ASN A 99 -0.27 21.46 7.68
N ARG A 100 -0.34 21.19 6.37
CA ARG A 100 -1.55 20.72 5.69
C ARG A 100 -1.73 19.21 5.70
N VAL A 101 -0.82 18.46 6.32
CA VAL A 101 -0.84 17.00 6.36
C VAL A 101 -1.21 16.50 7.75
N THR A 102 -2.32 15.77 7.83
CA THR A 102 -2.62 14.91 8.98
C THR A 102 -2.09 13.51 8.70
N THR A 103 -1.30 12.95 9.61
CA THR A 103 -0.85 11.56 9.51
C THR A 103 -1.17 10.79 10.78
N VAL A 104 -1.80 9.62 10.61
CA VAL A 104 -2.14 8.71 11.70
C VAL A 104 -1.57 7.33 11.40
N GLN A 105 -1.11 6.65 12.45
CA GLN A 105 -0.68 5.27 12.36
C GLN A 105 -1.89 4.34 12.26
N CYS A 106 -1.80 3.36 11.37
CA CYS A 106 -2.87 2.38 11.10
C CYS A 106 -2.33 0.95 11.02
N LEU A 107 -3.25 -0.01 10.98
CA LEU A 107 -2.96 -1.44 10.88
C LEU A 107 -2.50 -1.85 9.47
N SER A 108 -1.29 -1.40 9.11
CA SER A 108 -0.72 -1.52 7.76
C SER A 108 -1.58 -0.85 6.67
N GLY A 109 -1.29 -1.12 5.40
CA GLY A 109 -2.04 -0.55 4.27
C GLY A 109 -3.53 -0.88 4.33
N THR A 110 -3.90 -2.12 4.67
CA THR A 110 -5.30 -2.54 4.85
C THR A 110 -6.04 -1.67 5.87
N GLY A 111 -5.43 -1.43 7.03
CA GLY A 111 -6.00 -0.58 8.07
C GLY A 111 -6.09 0.88 7.63
N SER A 112 -5.04 1.39 6.98
CA SER A 112 -5.03 2.75 6.43
C SER A 112 -6.15 2.99 5.42
N LEU A 113 -6.34 2.04 4.49
CA LEU A 113 -7.44 2.08 3.51
C LEU A 113 -8.79 2.02 4.20
N ARG A 114 -8.99 1.13 5.19
CA ARG A 114 -10.26 0.99 5.90
C ARG A 114 -10.63 2.23 6.72
N VAL A 115 -9.67 2.85 7.39
CA VAL A 115 -9.86 4.10 8.15
C VAL A 115 -10.15 5.26 7.19
N GLY A 116 -9.36 5.41 6.12
CA GLY A 116 -9.57 6.47 5.13
C GLY A 116 -10.91 6.34 4.42
N ALA A 117 -11.32 5.11 4.07
CA ALA A 117 -12.62 4.84 3.46
C ALA A 117 -13.79 5.22 4.37
N GLU A 118 -13.72 4.89 5.67
CA GLU A 118 -14.78 5.24 6.62
C GLU A 118 -14.85 6.74 6.87
N PHE A 119 -13.70 7.40 6.96
CA PHE A 119 -13.63 8.84 7.06
C PHE A 119 -14.32 9.51 5.86
N LEU A 120 -14.01 9.06 4.63
CA LEU A 120 -14.67 9.56 3.42
C LEU A 120 -16.17 9.26 3.41
N ALA A 121 -16.60 8.06 3.81
CA ALA A 121 -18.00 7.69 3.86
C ALA A 121 -18.83 8.55 4.83
N ARG A 122 -18.20 9.07 5.90
CA ARG A 122 -18.85 9.93 6.90
C ARG A 122 -18.85 11.41 6.53
N HIS A 123 -17.83 11.89 5.81
CA HIS A 123 -17.57 13.33 5.70
C HIS A 123 -17.42 13.87 4.28
N TYR A 124 -17.25 13.00 3.28
CA TYR A 124 -17.04 13.44 1.90
C TYR A 124 -18.35 13.48 1.13
N HIS A 125 -18.51 14.49 0.28
CA HIS A 125 -19.78 14.80 -0.39
C HIS A 125 -20.11 13.83 -1.54
N GLN A 126 -19.13 13.10 -2.05
CA GLN A 126 -19.29 12.13 -3.13
C GLN A 126 -18.77 10.77 -2.67
N LEU A 127 -19.65 9.76 -2.67
CA LEU A 127 -19.37 8.45 -2.08
C LEU A 127 -18.95 7.39 -3.09
N THR A 128 -18.86 7.76 -4.38
CA THR A 128 -18.39 6.86 -5.42
C THR A 128 -16.86 6.81 -5.44
N ILE A 129 -16.31 5.60 -5.33
CA ILE A 129 -14.89 5.33 -5.52
C ILE A 129 -14.66 4.50 -6.78
N TYR A 130 -13.75 4.95 -7.62
CA TYR A 130 -13.27 4.25 -8.81
C TYR A 130 -11.97 3.49 -8.46
N ILE A 131 -11.94 2.19 -8.71
CA ILE A 131 -10.76 1.31 -8.52
C ILE A 131 -10.31 0.73 -9.86
N PRO A 132 -9.00 0.47 -10.07
CA PRO A 132 -8.53 -0.05 -11.35
C PRO A 132 -9.08 -1.46 -11.61
N ASN A 133 -9.27 -1.80 -12.89
CA ASN A 133 -9.63 -3.15 -13.31
C ASN A 133 -8.47 -3.82 -14.08
N PRO A 134 -7.86 -4.89 -13.55
CA PRO A 134 -8.07 -5.47 -12.21
C PRO A 134 -7.40 -4.63 -11.11
N THR A 135 -7.60 -5.00 -9.83
CA THR A 135 -6.88 -4.45 -8.68
C THR A 135 -6.71 -5.51 -7.58
N TRP A 136 -6.08 -5.19 -6.45
CA TRP A 136 -5.99 -6.07 -5.29
C TRP A 136 -7.41 -6.43 -4.81
N GLY A 137 -7.74 -7.72 -4.78
CA GLY A 137 -9.12 -8.21 -4.57
C GLY A 137 -9.79 -7.77 -3.27
N ASN A 138 -9.03 -7.27 -2.29
CA ASN A 138 -9.60 -6.75 -1.05
C ASN A 138 -10.10 -5.30 -1.16
N HIS A 139 -9.73 -4.53 -2.20
CA HIS A 139 -10.19 -3.15 -2.37
C HIS A 139 -11.71 -3.05 -2.41
N THR A 140 -12.38 -3.87 -3.23
CA THR A 140 -13.84 -3.89 -3.31
C THR A 140 -14.49 -4.15 -1.94
N LYS A 141 -13.93 -5.07 -1.16
CA LYS A 141 -14.43 -5.41 0.18
C LYS A 141 -14.22 -4.26 1.17
N ILE A 142 -13.02 -3.69 1.21
CA ILE A 142 -12.67 -2.60 2.13
C ILE A 142 -13.58 -1.40 1.91
N PHE A 143 -13.69 -0.94 0.66
CA PHE A 143 -14.45 0.27 0.34
C PHE A 143 -15.96 0.05 0.42
N GLY A 144 -16.46 -1.09 -0.05
CA GLY A 144 -17.88 -1.44 0.06
C GLY A 144 -18.34 -1.56 1.51
N LEU A 145 -17.57 -2.25 2.37
CA LEU A 145 -17.90 -2.39 3.79
C LEU A 145 -17.71 -1.09 4.59
N ALA A 146 -16.95 -0.13 4.07
CA ALA A 146 -16.85 1.21 4.64
C ALA A 146 -18.04 2.12 4.27
N GLY A 147 -18.89 1.71 3.32
CA GLY A 147 -20.07 2.46 2.88
C GLY A 147 -19.88 3.25 1.58
N LEU A 148 -18.79 3.04 0.84
CA LEU A 148 -18.58 3.67 -0.46
C LEU A 148 -19.19 2.84 -1.61
N SER A 149 -19.65 3.53 -2.66
CA SER A 149 -20.10 2.89 -3.89
C SER A 149 -18.90 2.59 -4.78
N VAL A 150 -18.55 1.31 -4.95
CA VAL A 150 -17.37 0.90 -5.71
C VAL A 150 -17.71 0.75 -7.19
N LYS A 151 -16.98 1.48 -8.04
CA LYS A 151 -16.96 1.35 -9.50
C LYS A 151 -15.56 1.03 -9.97
N ALA A 152 -15.44 0.52 -11.19
CA ALA A 152 -14.17 0.21 -11.81
C ALA A 152 -13.83 1.20 -12.93
N TYR A 153 -12.54 1.41 -13.20
CA TYR A 153 -12.03 2.05 -14.41
C TYR A 153 -11.05 1.11 -15.12
N ARG A 154 -11.01 1.18 -16.46
CA ARG A 154 -10.09 0.42 -17.29
C ARG A 154 -8.64 0.74 -16.90
N TYR A 155 -7.82 -0.32 -16.81
CA TYR A 155 -6.42 -0.20 -16.40
C TYR A 155 -5.50 -1.13 -17.17
N TYR A 156 -5.81 -2.43 -17.23
CA TYR A 156 -4.98 -3.39 -17.95
C TYR A 156 -5.63 -3.80 -19.25
N ASP A 157 -4.89 -3.70 -20.36
CA ASP A 157 -5.32 -4.23 -21.66
C ASP A 157 -4.69 -5.63 -21.89
N PRO A 158 -5.47 -6.72 -21.93
CA PRO A 158 -4.96 -8.05 -22.20
C PRO A 158 -4.32 -8.21 -23.59
N ALA A 159 -4.72 -7.41 -24.58
CA ALA A 159 -4.19 -7.49 -25.94
C ALA A 159 -2.76 -6.96 -26.00
N THR A 160 -2.51 -5.78 -25.41
CA THR A 160 -1.16 -5.19 -25.33
C THR A 160 -0.35 -5.66 -24.13
N ARG A 161 -1.00 -6.26 -23.12
CA ARG A 161 -0.42 -6.60 -21.81
C ARG A 161 0.21 -5.40 -21.12
N GLY A 162 -0.34 -4.22 -21.39
CA GLY A 162 0.10 -2.94 -20.87
C GLY A 162 -1.04 -2.17 -20.22
N LEU A 163 -0.81 -0.88 -20.01
CA LEU A 163 -1.80 0.03 -19.47
C LEU A 163 -2.82 0.35 -20.58
N ASP A 164 -4.10 0.08 -20.34
CA ASP A 164 -5.20 0.65 -21.13
C ASP A 164 -5.34 2.15 -20.80
N PHE A 165 -4.36 2.92 -21.26
CA PHE A 165 -4.24 4.32 -20.90
C PHE A 165 -5.40 5.15 -21.46
N GLN A 166 -5.81 4.87 -22.69
CA GLN A 166 -6.93 5.56 -23.31
C GLN A 166 -8.25 5.25 -22.58
N GLY A 167 -8.50 3.97 -22.25
CA GLY A 167 -9.68 3.58 -21.49
C GLY A 167 -9.71 4.16 -20.08
N LEU A 168 -8.54 4.24 -19.43
CA LEU A 168 -8.38 4.91 -18.13
C LEU A 168 -8.82 6.38 -18.22
N LEU A 169 -8.31 7.14 -19.20
CA LEU A 169 -8.64 8.56 -19.36
C LEU A 169 -10.13 8.76 -19.67
N GLU A 170 -10.72 7.91 -20.51
CA GLU A 170 -12.15 7.94 -20.83
C GLU A 170 -13.03 7.71 -19.60
N ASP A 171 -12.75 6.66 -18.82
CA ASP A 171 -13.55 6.29 -17.66
C ASP A 171 -13.44 7.35 -16.54
N LEU A 172 -12.23 7.84 -16.27
CA LEU A 172 -12.04 8.92 -15.30
C LEU A 172 -12.59 10.27 -15.80
N GLY A 173 -12.54 10.52 -17.11
CA GLY A 173 -13.16 11.70 -17.72
C GLY A 173 -14.69 11.70 -17.65
N ALA A 174 -15.30 10.52 -17.70
CA ALA A 174 -16.73 10.32 -17.54
C ALA A 174 -17.18 10.29 -16.06
N ALA A 175 -16.26 10.12 -15.11
CA ALA A 175 -16.59 10.09 -13.69
C ALA A 175 -17.26 11.40 -13.23
N PRO A 176 -18.27 11.33 -12.35
CA PRO A 176 -18.86 12.52 -11.75
C PRO A 176 -17.81 13.34 -10.98
N SER A 177 -17.93 14.67 -11.02
CA SER A 177 -17.07 15.57 -10.25
C SER A 177 -17.09 15.19 -8.77
N GLY A 178 -15.93 15.30 -8.11
CA GLY A 178 -15.77 14.88 -6.72
C GLY A 178 -15.62 13.38 -6.53
N SER A 179 -15.68 12.53 -7.57
CA SER A 179 -15.50 11.08 -7.35
C SER A 179 -14.11 10.79 -6.78
N ILE A 180 -14.06 9.80 -5.88
CA ILE A 180 -12.80 9.31 -5.31
C ILE A 180 -12.17 8.36 -6.33
N VAL A 181 -10.87 8.43 -6.53
CA VAL A 181 -10.12 7.52 -7.42
C VAL A 181 -9.01 6.87 -6.63
N LEU A 182 -9.07 5.54 -6.50
CA LEU A 182 -7.99 4.76 -5.96
C LEU A 182 -6.88 4.61 -7.00
N LEU A 183 -5.66 5.02 -6.62
CA LEU A 183 -4.47 4.95 -7.45
C LEU A 183 -3.42 4.11 -6.73
N HIS A 184 -2.78 3.18 -7.43
CA HIS A 184 -1.59 2.51 -6.90
C HIS A 184 -0.40 3.43 -7.14
N ALA A 185 0.36 3.78 -6.10
CA ALA A 185 1.46 4.73 -6.22
C ALA A 185 2.55 4.24 -7.19
N CYS A 186 2.86 2.94 -7.11
CA CYS A 186 3.76 2.18 -7.96
C CYS A 186 3.50 0.68 -7.74
N ALA A 187 4.12 -0.17 -8.56
CA ALA A 187 4.01 -1.61 -8.54
C ALA A 187 2.55 -2.07 -8.44
N HIS A 188 1.75 -1.73 -9.45
CA HIS A 188 0.33 -2.08 -9.49
C HIS A 188 0.09 -3.56 -9.17
N ASN A 189 -0.89 -3.83 -8.31
CA ASN A 189 -1.26 -5.17 -7.90
C ASN A 189 -2.66 -5.48 -8.45
N PRO A 190 -2.82 -6.50 -9.32
CA PRO A 190 -1.85 -7.57 -9.59
C PRO A 190 -0.91 -7.34 -10.78
N THR A 191 -1.19 -6.42 -11.70
CA THR A 191 -0.61 -6.51 -13.06
C THR A 191 0.90 -6.24 -13.15
N GLY A 192 1.48 -5.47 -12.22
CA GLY A 192 2.85 -4.97 -12.29
C GLY A 192 3.07 -3.84 -13.32
N VAL A 193 2.02 -3.43 -14.05
CA VAL A 193 2.09 -2.31 -15.01
C VAL A 193 1.86 -1.01 -14.26
N ASP A 194 2.76 -0.04 -14.42
CA ASP A 194 2.58 1.31 -13.90
C ASP A 194 2.54 2.33 -15.04
N PRO A 195 1.82 3.46 -14.88
CA PRO A 195 1.92 4.58 -15.81
C PRO A 195 3.33 5.16 -15.83
N THR A 196 3.77 5.59 -17.02
CA THR A 196 4.96 6.44 -17.20
C THR A 196 4.78 7.80 -16.52
N ILE A 197 5.87 8.56 -16.37
CA ILE A 197 5.83 9.90 -15.77
C ILE A 197 4.92 10.83 -16.59
N GLU A 198 5.00 10.74 -17.91
CA GLU A 198 4.19 11.54 -18.85
C GLU A 198 2.71 11.17 -18.74
N GLN A 199 2.39 9.88 -18.59
CA GLN A 199 1.02 9.41 -18.37
C GLN A 199 0.49 9.85 -17.00
N TRP A 200 1.31 9.80 -15.95
CA TRP A 200 0.94 10.29 -14.62
C TRP A 200 0.57 11.77 -14.64
N GLU A 201 1.32 12.60 -15.38
CA GLU A 201 1.01 14.02 -15.53
C GLU A 201 -0.35 14.24 -16.22
N GLN A 202 -0.65 13.47 -17.27
CA GLN A 202 -1.96 13.54 -17.93
C GLN A 202 -3.11 13.07 -17.02
N ILE A 203 -2.90 12.01 -16.25
CA ILE A 203 -3.87 11.54 -15.25
C ILE A 203 -4.11 12.62 -14.20
N ARG A 204 -3.04 13.27 -13.70
CA ARG A 204 -3.14 14.37 -12.74
C ARG A 204 -3.95 15.53 -13.32
N GLN A 205 -3.62 15.99 -14.53
CA GLN A 205 -4.33 17.08 -15.19
C GLN A 205 -5.82 16.77 -15.36
N LEU A 206 -6.15 15.56 -15.83
CA LEU A 206 -7.53 15.10 -15.97
C LEU A 206 -8.26 15.14 -14.62
N MET A 207 -7.70 14.50 -13.60
CA MET A 207 -8.31 14.46 -12.26
C MET A 207 -8.52 15.85 -11.68
N ARG A 208 -7.57 16.77 -11.87
CA ARG A 208 -7.70 18.17 -11.45
C ARG A 208 -8.83 18.87 -12.18
N SER A 209 -8.89 18.76 -13.51
CA SER A 209 -9.94 19.38 -14.33
C SER A 209 -11.36 18.90 -13.97
N LYS A 210 -11.46 17.63 -13.55
CA LYS A 210 -12.70 16.98 -13.16
C LYS A 210 -13.02 17.09 -11.66
N GLY A 211 -12.14 17.72 -10.86
CA GLY A 211 -12.29 17.81 -9.41
C GLY A 211 -12.35 16.44 -8.72
N LEU A 212 -11.62 15.43 -9.21
CA LEU A 212 -11.57 14.10 -8.62
C LEU A 212 -10.61 14.06 -7.43
N LEU A 213 -10.95 13.27 -6.41
CA LEU A 213 -10.15 13.11 -5.19
C LEU A 213 -9.23 11.87 -5.29
N PRO A 214 -7.91 12.04 -5.42
CA PRO A 214 -6.98 10.91 -5.40
C PRO A 214 -6.86 10.29 -4.00
N PHE A 215 -6.94 8.96 -3.95
CA PHE A 215 -6.57 8.14 -2.80
C PHE A 215 -5.48 7.16 -3.25
N PHE A 216 -4.24 7.38 -2.82
CA PHE A 216 -3.11 6.52 -3.15
C PHE A 216 -3.01 5.31 -2.21
N ASP A 217 -2.86 4.12 -2.76
CA ASP A 217 -2.34 2.94 -2.08
C ASP A 217 -0.84 2.79 -2.39
N SER A 218 0.00 2.92 -1.36
CA SER A 218 1.46 2.89 -1.43
C SER A 218 2.01 1.76 -0.57
N ALA A 219 1.92 0.53 -1.08
CA ALA A 219 2.38 -0.67 -0.38
C ALA A 219 3.81 -1.12 -0.72
N TYR A 220 4.41 -0.55 -1.77
CA TYR A 220 5.65 -1.05 -2.40
C TYR A 220 6.73 0.03 -2.58
N GLN A 221 6.64 1.17 -1.88
CA GLN A 221 7.61 2.26 -2.02
C GLN A 221 9.06 1.77 -1.76
N GLY A 222 9.93 1.98 -2.75
CA GLY A 222 11.32 1.54 -2.81
C GLY A 222 11.50 0.06 -3.22
N PHE A 223 10.44 -0.72 -3.21
CA PHE A 223 10.44 -2.14 -3.56
C PHE A 223 10.22 -2.37 -5.07
N ALA A 224 9.70 -1.36 -5.79
CA ALA A 224 9.46 -1.46 -7.23
C ALA A 224 10.74 -1.19 -8.02
N SER A 225 11.40 -0.05 -7.77
CA SER A 225 12.61 0.37 -8.49
C SER A 225 13.91 0.25 -7.69
N GLY A 226 13.83 -0.05 -6.39
CA GLY A 226 14.97 0.10 -5.47
C GLY A 226 15.21 1.56 -5.05
N ASN A 227 14.35 2.50 -5.45
CA ASN A 227 14.46 3.92 -5.14
C ASN A 227 13.15 4.45 -4.51
N LEU A 228 13.25 4.92 -3.26
CA LEU A 228 12.11 5.41 -2.49
C LEU A 228 11.46 6.67 -3.06
N ASP A 229 12.24 7.55 -3.68
CA ASP A 229 11.76 8.82 -4.24
C ASP A 229 11.07 8.60 -5.59
N ALA A 230 11.65 7.78 -6.45
CA ALA A 230 11.05 7.39 -7.72
C ALA A 230 9.70 6.71 -7.50
N ASP A 231 9.64 5.76 -6.57
CA ASP A 231 8.42 5.00 -6.25
C ASP A 231 7.33 5.84 -5.56
N ALA A 232 7.66 7.03 -5.05
CA ALA A 232 6.70 8.00 -4.52
C ALA A 232 6.41 9.17 -5.49
N GLY A 233 7.02 9.15 -6.68
CA GLY A 233 6.97 10.26 -7.64
C GLY A 233 5.54 10.66 -8.02
N SER A 234 4.66 9.67 -8.25
CA SER A 234 3.24 9.91 -8.56
C SER A 234 2.52 10.66 -7.43
N VAL A 235 2.71 10.26 -6.17
CA VAL A 235 2.10 10.92 -5.00
C VAL A 235 2.62 12.34 -4.86
N ARG A 236 3.94 12.53 -4.97
CA ARG A 236 4.57 13.86 -4.84
C ARG A 236 4.11 14.82 -5.93
N MET A 237 3.97 14.34 -7.17
CA MET A 237 3.44 15.11 -8.29
C MET A 237 2.03 15.66 -8.02
N PHE A 238 1.16 14.87 -7.39
CA PHE A 238 -0.18 15.30 -7.01
C PHE A 238 -0.19 16.26 -5.81
N VAL A 239 0.84 16.27 -4.97
CA VAL A 239 0.91 17.18 -3.81
C VAL A 239 1.59 18.50 -4.16
N ALA A 240 2.52 18.49 -5.12
CA ALA A 240 3.34 19.64 -5.50
C ALA A 240 2.52 20.85 -5.99
N ASP A 241 1.35 20.63 -6.57
CA ASP A 241 0.44 21.68 -7.05
C ASP A 241 -0.53 22.23 -5.96
N GLY A 242 -0.34 21.83 -4.69
CA GLY A 242 -1.24 22.19 -3.60
C GLY A 242 -2.57 21.41 -3.60
N GLY A 243 -2.64 20.33 -4.37
CA GLY A 243 -3.78 19.42 -4.40
C GLY A 243 -4.01 18.68 -3.08
N GLU A 244 -5.26 18.26 -2.88
CA GLU A 244 -5.66 17.42 -1.76
C GLU A 244 -5.63 15.95 -2.20
N CYS A 245 -5.23 15.07 -1.28
CA CYS A 245 -5.18 13.63 -1.52
C CYS A 245 -5.17 12.84 -0.21
N LEU A 246 -5.46 11.55 -0.31
CA LEU A 246 -5.19 10.58 0.74
C LEU A 246 -4.05 9.65 0.30
N ALA A 247 -3.24 9.16 1.23
CA ALA A 247 -2.21 8.17 0.98
C ALA A 247 -2.19 7.11 2.09
N ALA A 248 -2.40 5.85 1.72
CA ALA A 248 -2.27 4.69 2.58
C ALA A 248 -0.88 4.06 2.37
N GLN A 249 0.00 4.16 3.37
CA GLN A 249 1.32 3.55 3.36
C GLN A 249 1.35 2.22 4.11
N SER A 250 2.04 1.22 3.56
CA SER A 250 2.34 -0.04 4.24
C SER A 250 3.84 -0.25 4.38
N TYR A 251 4.28 -0.71 5.56
CA TYR A 251 5.66 -1.15 5.79
C TYR A 251 5.83 -2.67 5.73
N ALA A 252 4.80 -3.38 5.27
CA ALA A 252 4.82 -4.84 5.22
C ALA A 252 5.90 -5.37 4.27
N LYS A 253 6.11 -4.72 3.12
CA LYS A 253 7.01 -5.22 2.07
C LYS A 253 8.38 -4.57 2.15
N ASN A 254 8.43 -3.24 2.12
CA ASN A 254 9.69 -2.49 2.08
C ASN A 254 10.57 -2.63 3.33
N MET A 255 9.99 -2.95 4.50
CA MET A 255 10.73 -3.30 5.72
C MET A 255 10.53 -4.76 6.17
N GLY A 256 9.80 -5.57 5.41
CA GLY A 256 9.52 -6.96 5.78
C GLY A 256 8.64 -7.14 7.02
N LEU A 257 7.95 -6.09 7.49
CA LEU A 257 7.16 -6.08 8.73
C LEU A 257 5.72 -6.57 8.50
N TYR A 258 5.56 -7.69 7.77
CA TYR A 258 4.26 -8.22 7.35
C TYR A 258 3.30 -8.44 8.52
N GLY A 259 3.79 -9.15 9.56
CA GLY A 259 3.02 -9.56 10.73
C GLY A 259 2.82 -8.46 11.79
N GLU A 260 3.69 -7.45 11.81
CA GLU A 260 3.63 -6.32 12.76
C GLU A 260 2.48 -5.36 12.49
N ARG A 261 1.87 -5.46 11.29
CA ARG A 261 0.72 -4.65 10.86
C ARG A 261 0.98 -3.15 11.00
N VAL A 262 2.15 -2.68 10.57
CA VAL A 262 2.51 -1.25 10.62
C VAL A 262 2.26 -0.55 9.28
N GLY A 263 1.63 0.62 9.34
CA GLY A 263 1.29 1.48 8.21
C GLY A 263 0.81 2.85 8.69
N ALA A 264 0.61 3.76 7.75
CA ALA A 264 0.15 5.12 8.01
C ALA A 264 -0.94 5.51 7.01
N LEU A 265 -1.88 6.34 7.46
CA LEU A 265 -2.79 7.10 6.61
C LEU A 265 -2.40 8.56 6.71
N SER A 266 -2.09 9.18 5.57
CA SER A 266 -1.87 10.61 5.46
C SER A 266 -2.96 11.27 4.62
N ILE A 267 -3.49 12.39 5.09
CA ILE A 267 -4.50 13.19 4.39
C ILE A 267 -3.94 14.60 4.20
N VAL A 268 -3.77 15.00 2.94
CA VAL A 268 -3.31 16.34 2.55
C VAL A 268 -4.53 17.23 2.31
N CYS A 269 -4.62 18.31 3.07
CA CYS A 269 -5.73 19.27 3.06
C CYS A 269 -5.33 20.59 2.40
N LYS A 270 -6.30 21.51 2.18
CA LYS A 270 -6.01 22.88 1.73
C LYS A 270 -5.36 23.78 2.76
N THR A 271 -5.62 23.59 4.04
CA THR A 271 -5.08 24.45 5.11
C THR A 271 -4.76 23.64 6.36
N ALA A 272 -3.91 24.18 7.23
CA ALA A 272 -3.58 23.56 8.52
C ALA A 272 -4.80 23.44 9.44
N ASP A 273 -5.69 24.43 9.40
CA ASP A 273 -6.95 24.41 10.14
C ASP A 273 -7.86 23.25 9.69
N VAL A 274 -8.01 23.02 8.38
CA VAL A 274 -8.75 21.86 7.86
C VAL A 274 -8.07 20.56 8.28
N ALA A 275 -6.75 20.46 8.19
CA ALA A 275 -6.02 19.27 8.62
C ALA A 275 -6.28 18.95 10.11
N SER A 276 -6.28 19.95 10.99
CA SER A 276 -6.57 19.75 12.42
C SER A 276 -7.98 19.18 12.67
N ARG A 277 -8.98 19.65 11.91
CA ARG A 277 -10.35 19.11 11.96
C ARG A 277 -10.41 17.68 11.45
N VAL A 278 -9.76 17.40 10.32
CA VAL A 278 -9.67 16.06 9.74
C VAL A 278 -9.07 15.09 10.75
N GLU A 279 -7.97 15.45 11.41
CA GLU A 279 -7.37 14.61 12.46
C GLU A 279 -8.36 14.28 13.58
N SER A 280 -9.13 15.27 14.05
CA SER A 280 -10.11 15.05 15.11
C SER A 280 -11.20 14.05 14.71
N GLN A 281 -11.67 14.09 13.46
CA GLN A 281 -12.66 13.14 12.93
C GLN A 281 -12.07 11.75 12.67
N VAL A 282 -10.83 11.68 12.18
CA VAL A 282 -10.13 10.39 12.00
C VAL A 282 -9.93 9.68 13.34
N LYS A 283 -9.67 10.41 14.43
CA LYS A 283 -9.64 9.82 15.79
C LYS A 283 -10.96 9.16 16.16
N LEU A 284 -12.11 9.72 15.75
CA LEU A 284 -13.44 9.15 16.00
C LEU A 284 -13.74 7.91 15.15
N VAL A 285 -13.04 7.73 14.02
CA VAL A 285 -13.07 6.47 13.26
C VAL A 285 -12.20 5.41 13.95
N ILE A 286 -10.98 5.78 14.34
CA ILE A 286 -10.01 4.84 14.92
C ILE A 286 -10.43 4.32 16.30
N ARG A 287 -10.89 5.22 17.18
CA ARG A 287 -11.16 4.92 18.59
C ARG A 287 -12.12 3.73 18.79
N PRO A 288 -13.26 3.63 18.08
CA PRO A 288 -14.14 2.46 18.18
C PRO A 288 -13.68 1.27 17.33
N MET A 289 -12.79 1.46 16.36
CA MET A 289 -12.32 0.39 15.48
C MET A 289 -11.26 -0.48 16.15
N TYR A 290 -10.25 0.15 16.78
CA TYR A 290 -9.16 -0.56 17.46
C TYR A 290 -8.53 0.25 18.61
N SER A 291 -9.18 1.32 19.07
CA SER A 291 -8.69 2.20 20.15
C SER A 291 -7.43 3.00 19.81
N ASN A 292 -6.28 2.34 19.75
CA ASN A 292 -4.98 2.90 19.41
C ASN A 292 -4.12 1.80 18.75
N PRO A 293 -3.15 2.17 17.89
CA PRO A 293 -2.41 1.20 17.08
C PRO A 293 -1.26 0.53 17.86
N PRO A 294 -0.71 -0.60 17.37
CA PRO A 294 0.36 -1.34 18.04
C PRO A 294 1.70 -0.60 18.05
N ILE A 295 2.45 -0.69 19.16
CA ILE A 295 3.67 0.11 19.36
C ILE A 295 4.94 -0.47 18.71
N HIS A 296 5.07 -1.80 18.61
CA HIS A 296 6.35 -2.47 18.28
C HIS A 296 6.82 -2.14 16.86
N GLY A 297 6.04 -2.53 15.84
CA GLY A 297 6.38 -2.24 14.44
C GLY A 297 6.60 -0.76 14.14
N ALA A 298 5.79 0.14 14.70
CA ALA A 298 5.98 1.59 14.52
C ALA A 298 7.28 2.10 15.17
N SER A 299 7.69 1.51 16.30
CA SER A 299 8.96 1.83 16.94
C SER A 299 10.15 1.38 16.11
N ILE A 300 10.09 0.18 15.51
CA ILE A 300 11.13 -0.30 14.59
C ILE A 300 11.30 0.67 13.43
N VAL A 301 10.18 1.01 12.75
CA VAL A 301 10.20 1.96 11.63
C VAL A 301 10.76 3.31 12.07
N ALA A 302 10.28 3.87 13.19
CA ALA A 302 10.76 5.15 13.68
C ALA A 302 12.25 5.14 14.02
N THR A 303 12.76 4.07 14.65
CA THR A 303 14.19 3.91 14.94
C THR A 303 15.02 3.93 13.66
N ILE A 304 14.61 3.17 12.63
CA ILE A 304 15.33 3.10 11.36
C ILE A 304 15.27 4.44 10.60
N LEU A 305 14.10 5.07 10.51
CA LEU A 305 13.91 6.30 9.73
C LEU A 305 14.52 7.54 10.41
N LYS A 306 14.72 7.51 11.73
CA LYS A 306 15.28 8.64 12.51
C LYS A 306 16.81 8.64 12.49
N ASP A 307 17.42 7.47 12.42
CA ASP A 307 18.87 7.31 12.41
C ASP A 307 19.40 7.23 10.97
N ARG A 308 20.33 8.13 10.61
CA ARG A 308 20.84 8.23 9.24
C ARG A 308 21.56 6.96 8.79
N ASP A 309 22.31 6.32 9.68
CA ASP A 309 23.13 5.17 9.31
C ASP A 309 22.25 3.93 9.15
N MET A 310 21.26 3.75 10.03
CA MET A 310 20.24 2.70 9.88
C MET A 310 19.34 2.94 8.66
N TYR A 311 18.97 4.18 8.37
CA TYR A 311 18.25 4.51 7.13
C TYR A 311 19.05 4.07 5.90
N ASN A 312 20.35 4.40 5.86
CA ASN A 312 21.23 3.99 4.77
C ASN A 312 21.33 2.46 4.66
N GLU A 313 21.55 1.75 5.78
CA GLU A 313 21.55 0.28 5.82
C GLU A 313 20.25 -0.31 5.25
N TRP A 314 19.11 0.24 5.67
CA TRP A 314 17.81 -0.17 5.15
C TRP A 314 17.67 0.05 3.64
N THR A 315 18.06 1.23 3.13
CA THR A 315 17.97 1.49 1.68
C THR A 315 18.85 0.56 0.85
N VAL A 316 20.01 0.15 1.37
CA VAL A 316 20.87 -0.85 0.72
C VAL A 316 20.20 -2.22 0.70
N GLU A 317 19.65 -2.68 1.83
CA GLU A 317 18.94 -3.97 1.87
C GLU A 317 17.68 -3.95 0.98
N LEU A 318 16.94 -2.84 0.95
CA LEU A 318 15.77 -2.65 0.09
C LEU A 318 16.13 -2.70 -1.39
N LYS A 319 17.20 -2.00 -1.79
CA LYS A 319 17.69 -2.04 -3.16
C LYS A 319 18.11 -3.46 -3.56
N ALA A 320 18.81 -4.19 -2.69
CA ALA A 320 19.19 -5.58 -2.97
C ALA A 320 17.97 -6.47 -3.20
N MET A 321 16.89 -6.30 -2.41
CA MET A 321 15.63 -7.01 -2.64
C MET A 321 15.00 -6.68 -4.00
N ALA A 322 14.95 -5.40 -4.37
CA ALA A 322 14.40 -4.95 -5.65
C ALA A 322 15.22 -5.48 -6.84
N ASP A 323 16.55 -5.35 -6.77
CA ASP A 323 17.48 -5.83 -7.81
C ASP A 323 17.35 -7.35 -8.02
N ARG A 324 17.15 -8.12 -6.94
CA ARG A 324 16.89 -9.57 -7.05
C ARG A 324 15.61 -9.86 -7.81
N ILE A 325 14.52 -9.17 -7.50
CA ILE A 325 13.23 -9.35 -8.18
C ILE A 325 13.34 -9.01 -9.67
N ILE A 326 14.02 -7.90 -10.00
CA ILE A 326 14.26 -7.49 -11.38
C ILE A 326 15.06 -8.58 -12.12
N SER A 327 16.12 -9.10 -11.50
CA SER A 327 16.93 -10.18 -12.05
C SER A 327 16.13 -11.47 -12.27
N MET A 328 15.29 -11.88 -11.31
CA MET A 328 14.43 -13.07 -11.45
C MET A 328 13.42 -12.94 -12.60
N ARG A 329 12.84 -11.74 -12.80
CA ARG A 329 11.95 -11.47 -13.94
C ARG A 329 12.67 -11.66 -15.26
N GLN A 330 13.88 -11.11 -15.38
CA GLN A 330 14.70 -11.23 -16.58
C GLN A 330 15.05 -12.70 -16.86
N GLN A 331 15.53 -13.42 -15.85
CA GLN A 331 15.90 -14.84 -16.00
C GLN A 331 14.72 -15.72 -16.41
N LEU A 332 13.52 -15.45 -15.87
CA LEU A 332 12.32 -16.18 -16.26
C LEU A 332 11.92 -15.88 -17.71
N PHE A 333 11.97 -14.61 -18.13
CA PHE A 333 11.73 -14.24 -19.53
C PHE A 333 12.74 -14.89 -20.49
N ASP A 334 14.03 -14.82 -20.17
CA ASP A 334 15.09 -15.40 -21.00
C ASP A 334 14.92 -16.92 -21.12
N SER A 335 14.61 -17.60 -20.01
CA SER A 335 14.39 -19.05 -19.96
C SER A 335 13.19 -19.49 -20.79
N LEU A 336 12.11 -18.71 -20.80
CA LEU A 336 10.91 -19.01 -21.58
C LEU A 336 11.13 -18.70 -23.07
N SER A 337 11.78 -17.58 -23.38
CA SER A 337 12.14 -17.19 -24.75
C SER A 337 13.05 -18.21 -25.42
N ALA A 338 14.04 -18.73 -24.69
CA ALA A 338 14.94 -19.78 -25.17
C ALA A 338 14.22 -21.09 -25.53
N ARG A 339 13.02 -21.32 -24.98
CA ARG A 339 12.18 -22.51 -25.28
C ARG A 339 11.18 -22.26 -26.42
N GLY A 340 11.28 -21.14 -27.12
CA GLY A 340 10.34 -20.77 -28.18
C GLY A 340 8.93 -20.46 -27.67
N LEU A 341 8.75 -20.36 -26.35
CA LEU A 341 7.56 -19.78 -25.76
C LEU A 341 7.71 -18.27 -25.97
N LEU A 342 7.15 -17.77 -27.07
CA LEU A 342 7.04 -16.34 -27.37
C LEU A 342 6.17 -15.71 -26.30
N ILE A 343 6.81 -15.32 -25.20
CA ILE A 343 6.17 -14.49 -24.21
C ILE A 343 6.81 -13.14 -24.38
N HIS A 344 6.09 -12.18 -24.94
CA HIS A 344 6.43 -10.76 -24.85
C HIS A 344 6.33 -10.31 -23.38
N VAL A 345 7.20 -10.84 -22.50
CA VAL A 345 7.34 -10.47 -21.09
C VAL A 345 8.47 -9.48 -21.01
N ILE A 346 8.16 -8.19 -21.11
CA ILE A 346 9.14 -7.21 -20.67
C ILE A 346 8.63 -6.39 -19.50
N ASN A 347 7.32 -6.31 -19.21
CA ASN A 347 6.85 -5.52 -18.06
C ASN A 347 5.71 -6.16 -17.23
N THR A 348 5.32 -7.40 -17.52
CA THR A 348 4.04 -7.94 -17.02
C THR A 348 4.12 -9.41 -16.59
N PHE A 349 4.91 -9.68 -15.56
CA PHE A 349 4.56 -10.80 -14.69
C PHE A 349 3.50 -10.32 -13.70
N TYR A 350 2.40 -11.08 -13.63
CA TYR A 350 1.12 -10.87 -12.93
C TYR A 350 1.18 -10.63 -11.41
N PHE A 351 2.33 -10.22 -10.88
CA PHE A 351 2.52 -9.77 -9.51
C PHE A 351 3.84 -8.98 -9.46
N PRO A 352 3.94 -7.87 -8.72
CA PRO A 352 5.22 -7.19 -8.45
C PRO A 352 6.20 -8.04 -7.61
N VAL A 353 5.80 -9.25 -7.22
CA VAL A 353 6.41 -10.03 -6.15
C VAL A 353 6.45 -11.52 -6.56
N TRP A 354 7.25 -11.85 -7.57
CA TRP A 354 7.58 -13.23 -7.95
C TRP A 354 9.02 -13.51 -7.50
N PHE A 355 9.22 -14.57 -6.69
CA PHE A 355 10.39 -14.80 -5.85
C PHE A 355 11.33 -15.90 -6.31
#